data_AF-A0A2S6HPI1-F1
#
_entry.id   AF-A0A2S6HPI1-F1
#
_cell.length_a   1.000
_cell.length_b   1.000
_cell.length_c   1.000
_cell.angle_alpha   90.00
_cell.angle_beta   90.00
_cell.angle_gamma   90.00
#
_symmetry.space_group_name_H-M   'P 1'
#
loop_
_entity.id
_entity.type
_entity.pdbx_description
1 polymer ?
#
loop_
_entity_poly.entity_id
_entity_poly.type
_entity_poly.pdbx_seq_one_letter_code
_entity_poly.pdbx_strand_id
1 'polypeptide(L)'
;MGLKPLTTRQLSKNNLRSNPFRTVCLVMVVAVLSFTMYGGAILSQSLKNGLYSLKNRLGADLAVVPLEHESQYEGIILSGEPSRFYFDRSMEQQIKEIQGVEEVSPQLYLSTLSAACCSVPVQVIGFDPDSDFVIKPWITKVYGRKLETGQLIAGSDIVINDSRTLKFFNDTYPVAAQLEKTSTGMDYSIYANMDTMRMLLEGAKKTGMNLSVNVYGTDIDQSISTVLVKLKKGYDVDTVTTNIRRQVSGISIVKSKNMFLSAANQISVLITFVNTVACALWIIAVFVLAVMFTVIMNGRKKEFALLRSLGAARVKLCKIVLTESLMISILGGVLGAFLASLVVFPFSTYIGESLHLPYLLPDLMSSIRLLAGNLVLAIAAGPLAAIYSAGKVSRTETCVLIREGE
;
A
#
# COMPACT_ATOMS: atom_id res chain seq x y z
N MET A 1 -52.69 -15.64 -25.72
CA MET A 1 -51.38 -15.56 -25.02
C MET A 1 -50.28 -15.44 -26.06
N GLY A 2 -49.75 -14.24 -26.29
CA GLY A 2 -48.73 -14.00 -27.33
C GLY A 2 -47.39 -14.62 -26.95
N LEU A 3 -46.96 -15.66 -27.68
CA LEU A 3 -45.63 -16.22 -27.58
C LEU A 3 -44.60 -15.16 -27.99
N LYS A 4 -43.94 -14.55 -27.00
CA LYS A 4 -42.80 -13.65 -27.24
C LYS A 4 -41.72 -14.42 -28.03
N PRO A 5 -41.13 -13.83 -29.08
CA PRO A 5 -40.10 -14.51 -29.86
C PRO A 5 -38.91 -14.88 -28.97
N LEU A 6 -38.54 -16.16 -28.99
CA LEU A 6 -37.43 -16.74 -28.22
C LEU A 6 -36.10 -16.14 -28.68
N THR A 7 -35.74 -14.99 -28.14
CA THR A 7 -34.43 -14.37 -28.33
C THR A 7 -33.39 -15.13 -27.52
N THR A 8 -32.15 -15.22 -28.03
CA THR A 8 -31.02 -15.92 -27.38
C THR A 8 -30.85 -15.51 -25.91
N ARG A 9 -31.05 -14.22 -25.59
CA ARG A 9 -30.99 -13.67 -24.24
C ARG A 9 -32.06 -14.22 -23.29
N GLN A 10 -33.29 -14.45 -23.77
CA GLN A 10 -34.39 -14.98 -22.95
C GLN A 10 -34.21 -16.47 -22.67
N LEU A 11 -33.73 -17.24 -23.66
CA LEU A 11 -33.36 -18.64 -23.49
C LEU A 11 -32.22 -18.80 -22.46
N SER A 12 -31.17 -17.99 -22.55
CA SER A 12 -30.07 -17.99 -21.56
C SER A 12 -30.56 -17.66 -20.14
N LYS A 13 -31.43 -16.65 -19.99
CA LYS A 13 -31.99 -16.26 -18.69
C LYS A 13 -32.84 -17.38 -18.07
N ASN A 14 -33.65 -18.08 -18.88
CA ASN A 14 -34.46 -19.19 -18.40
C ASN A 14 -33.61 -20.41 -18.04
N ASN A 15 -32.52 -20.68 -18.76
CA ASN A 15 -31.58 -21.76 -18.43
C ASN A 15 -30.82 -21.51 -17.11
N LEU A 16 -30.43 -20.25 -16.85
CA LEU A 16 -29.80 -19.87 -15.58
C LEU A 16 -30.73 -20.10 -14.38
N ARG A 17 -32.05 -19.93 -14.59
CA ARG A 17 -33.07 -20.04 -13.55
C ARG A 17 -33.53 -21.49 -13.31
N SER A 18 -33.39 -22.38 -14.30
CA SER A 18 -33.80 -23.78 -14.17
C SER A 18 -32.87 -24.61 -13.29
N ASN A 19 -31.59 -24.21 -13.15
CA ASN A 19 -30.61 -24.89 -12.30
C ASN A 19 -29.88 -23.89 -11.38
N PRO A 20 -30.54 -23.42 -10.30
CA PRO A 20 -30.02 -22.32 -9.48
C PRO A 20 -28.71 -22.67 -8.78
N PHE A 21 -28.55 -23.88 -8.26
CA PHE A 21 -27.33 -24.31 -7.58
C PHE A 21 -26.08 -24.20 -8.48
N ARG A 22 -26.21 -24.58 -9.75
CA ARG A 22 -25.10 -24.55 -10.71
C ARG A 22 -24.72 -23.12 -11.08
N THR A 23 -25.73 -22.28 -11.32
CA THR A 23 -25.53 -20.86 -11.61
C THR A 23 -24.83 -20.18 -10.43
N VAL A 24 -25.24 -20.46 -9.20
CA VAL A 24 -24.61 -19.91 -7.99
C VAL A 24 -23.15 -20.37 -7.87
N CYS A 25 -22.85 -21.65 -8.11
CA CYS A 25 -21.48 -22.16 -8.07
C CYS A 25 -20.56 -21.46 -9.10
N LEU A 26 -21.01 -21.30 -10.34
CA LEU A 26 -20.22 -20.61 -11.37
C LEU A 26 -20.04 -19.12 -11.09
N VAL A 27 -21.09 -18.45 -10.60
CA VAL A 27 -21.01 -17.06 -10.17
C VAL A 27 -20.03 -16.92 -9.00
N MET A 28 -20.04 -17.86 -8.04
CA MET A 28 -19.11 -17.88 -6.91
C MET A 28 -17.66 -18.04 -7.36
N VAL A 29 -17.38 -18.93 -8.32
CA VAL A 29 -16.02 -19.09 -8.88
C VAL A 29 -15.52 -17.78 -9.49
N VAL A 30 -16.33 -17.10 -10.31
CA VAL A 30 -15.95 -15.80 -10.88
C VAL A 30 -15.88 -14.70 -9.81
N ALA A 31 -16.72 -14.77 -8.77
CA ALA A 31 -16.67 -13.81 -7.67
C ALA A 31 -15.38 -13.94 -6.85
N VAL A 32 -14.96 -15.16 -6.51
CA VAL A 32 -13.69 -15.41 -5.82
C VAL A 32 -12.51 -14.95 -6.69
N LEU A 33 -12.56 -15.24 -7.99
CA LEU A 33 -11.57 -14.76 -8.96
C LEU A 33 -11.45 -13.24 -8.98
N SER A 34 -12.59 -12.54 -9.12
CA SER A 34 -12.62 -11.09 -9.15
C SER A 34 -12.23 -10.48 -7.80
N PHE A 35 -12.56 -11.14 -6.69
CA PHE A 35 -12.18 -10.71 -5.35
C PHE A 35 -10.67 -10.74 -5.17
N THR A 36 -10.02 -11.85 -5.51
CA THR A 36 -8.57 -12.02 -5.35
C THR A 36 -7.78 -11.11 -6.28
N MET A 37 -8.21 -10.95 -7.53
CA MET A 37 -7.56 -10.04 -8.48
C MET A 37 -7.70 -8.57 -8.07
N TYR A 38 -8.91 -8.11 -7.75
CA TYR A 38 -9.12 -6.72 -7.37
C TYR A 38 -8.44 -6.39 -6.04
N GLY A 39 -8.59 -7.24 -5.03
CA GLY A 39 -7.94 -7.08 -3.74
C GLY A 39 -6.41 -7.09 -3.84
N GLY A 40 -5.84 -8.04 -4.60
CA GLY A 40 -4.40 -8.11 -4.86
C GLY A 40 -3.88 -6.90 -5.65
N ALA A 41 -4.66 -6.40 -6.61
CA ALA A 41 -4.29 -5.22 -7.40
C ALA A 41 -4.31 -3.93 -6.56
N ILE A 42 -5.33 -3.72 -5.72
CA ILE A 42 -5.35 -2.60 -4.77
C ILE A 42 -4.16 -2.72 -3.82
N LEU A 43 -3.96 -3.88 -3.19
CA LEU A 43 -2.84 -4.10 -2.27
C LEU A 43 -1.49 -3.76 -2.91
N SER A 44 -1.26 -4.27 -4.12
CA SER A 44 -0.03 -4.00 -4.88
C SER A 44 0.16 -2.53 -5.19
N GLN A 45 -0.92 -1.83 -5.57
CA GLN A 45 -0.85 -0.41 -5.87
C GLN A 45 -0.66 0.43 -4.61
N SER A 46 -1.31 0.07 -3.50
CA SER A 46 -1.18 0.77 -2.23
C SER A 46 0.24 0.74 -1.69
N LEU A 47 0.89 -0.43 -1.78
CA LEU A 47 2.28 -0.61 -1.38
C LEU A 47 3.24 0.19 -2.26
N LYS A 48 2.99 0.25 -3.57
CA LYS A 48 3.77 1.11 -4.49
C LYS A 48 3.61 2.58 -4.13
N ASN A 49 2.38 3.03 -3.86
CA ASN A 49 2.11 4.42 -3.50
C ASN A 49 2.81 4.80 -2.19
N GLY A 50 2.77 3.95 -1.17
CA GLY A 50 3.46 4.20 0.09
C GLY A 50 4.99 4.23 -0.09
N LEU A 51 5.57 3.34 -0.89
CA LEU A 51 6.98 3.42 -1.29
C LEU A 51 7.33 4.74 -1.98
N TYR A 52 6.53 5.17 -2.95
CA TYR A 52 6.77 6.45 -3.62
C TYR A 52 6.66 7.63 -2.67
N SER A 53 5.72 7.57 -1.72
CA SER A 53 5.57 8.58 -0.68
C SER A 53 6.80 8.63 0.23
N LEU A 54 7.31 7.47 0.66
CA LEU A 54 8.54 7.36 1.43
C LEU A 54 9.71 7.99 0.68
N LYS A 55 9.90 7.65 -0.60
CA LYS A 55 10.97 8.22 -1.44
C LYS A 55 10.92 9.75 -1.47
N ASN A 56 9.73 10.31 -1.65
CA ASN A 56 9.53 11.75 -1.71
C ASN A 56 9.74 12.44 -0.35
N ARG A 57 9.54 11.71 0.75
CA ARG A 57 9.77 12.19 2.12
C ARG A 57 11.18 11.94 2.67
N LEU A 58 12.08 11.27 1.97
CA LEU A 58 13.46 11.17 2.48
C LEU A 58 14.24 12.47 2.26
N GLY A 59 14.15 13.06 1.06
CA GLY A 59 14.70 14.38 0.71
C GLY A 59 16.23 14.54 0.78
N ALA A 60 16.90 13.79 1.65
CA ALA A 60 18.33 13.75 1.91
C ALA A 60 18.99 12.57 1.20
N ASP A 61 20.25 12.73 0.81
CA ASP A 61 21.04 11.69 0.18
C ASP A 61 21.65 10.74 1.22
N LEU A 62 22.02 11.29 2.37
CA LEU A 62 22.62 10.60 3.51
C LEU A 62 21.96 11.03 4.81
N ALA A 63 21.90 10.12 5.77
CA ALA A 63 21.63 10.42 7.17
C ALA A 63 22.80 9.94 8.01
N VAL A 64 23.34 10.83 8.85
CA VAL A 64 24.42 10.53 9.78
C VAL A 64 23.84 10.34 11.17
N VAL A 65 24.09 9.18 11.76
CA VAL A 65 23.55 8.76 13.06
C VAL A 65 24.68 8.26 13.96
N PRO A 66 24.48 8.12 15.29
CA PRO A 66 25.46 7.47 16.16
C PRO A 66 25.81 6.07 15.67
N LEU A 67 27.05 5.64 15.92
CA LEU A 67 27.51 4.28 15.63
C LEU A 67 26.53 3.25 16.21
N GLU A 68 26.23 2.19 15.45
CA GLU A 68 25.32 1.09 15.84
C GLU A 68 23.83 1.45 15.94
N HIS A 69 23.41 2.68 15.60
CA HIS A 69 22.01 3.12 15.68
C HIS A 69 21.32 3.22 14.30
N GLU A 70 21.90 2.59 13.26
CA GLU A 70 21.35 2.56 11.89
C GLU A 70 19.95 1.95 11.86
N SER A 71 19.77 0.79 12.50
CA SER A 71 18.49 0.07 12.53
C SER A 71 17.38 0.85 13.24
N GLN A 72 17.71 1.57 14.30
CA GLN A 72 16.74 2.41 15.03
C GLN A 72 16.34 3.64 14.22
N TYR A 73 17.28 4.24 13.49
CA TYR A 73 16.96 5.31 12.54
C TYR A 73 16.04 4.79 11.42
N GLU A 74 16.35 3.65 10.82
CA GLU A 74 15.48 3.02 9.82
C GLU A 74 14.10 2.69 10.41
N GLY A 75 14.04 2.18 11.64
CA GLY A 75 12.80 1.87 12.36
C GLY A 75 11.90 3.09 12.61
N ILE A 76 12.47 4.25 12.97
CA ILE A 76 11.72 5.51 13.12
C ILE A 76 11.07 5.91 11.78
N ILE A 77 11.84 5.87 10.69
CA ILE A 77 11.41 6.39 9.39
C ILE A 77 10.41 5.44 8.71
N LEU A 78 10.67 4.13 8.77
CA LEU A 78 9.88 3.10 8.09
C LEU A 78 8.65 2.70 8.91
N SER A 79 8.84 2.38 10.18
CA SER A 79 7.84 1.73 11.03
C SER A 79 7.27 2.63 12.13
N GLY A 80 7.90 3.78 12.40
CA GLY A 80 7.46 4.71 13.45
C GLY A 80 7.85 4.26 14.84
N GLU A 81 8.82 3.34 14.94
CA GLU A 81 9.28 2.79 16.21
C GLU A 81 10.00 3.87 17.03
N PRO A 82 9.46 4.29 18.19
CA PRO A 82 10.06 5.35 18.97
C PRO A 82 11.42 4.91 19.51
N SER A 83 12.48 5.62 19.14
CA SER A 83 13.85 5.29 19.54
C SER A 83 14.55 6.50 20.14
N ARG A 84 15.61 6.26 20.92
CA ARG A 84 16.36 7.30 21.64
C ARG A 84 17.84 7.11 21.38
N PHE A 85 18.45 8.08 20.71
CA PHE A 85 19.88 8.11 20.46
C PHE A 85 20.32 9.54 20.18
N TYR A 86 21.52 9.88 20.65
CA TYR A 86 22.01 11.25 20.65
C TYR A 86 23.53 11.29 20.45
N PHE A 87 23.99 12.37 19.84
CA PHE A 87 25.39 12.76 19.73
C PHE A 87 25.51 14.27 19.81
N ASP A 88 26.75 14.74 19.96
CA ASP A 88 27.06 16.15 20.14
C ASP A 88 26.73 16.99 18.89
N ARG A 89 26.13 18.16 19.09
CA ARG A 89 25.73 19.07 18.02
C ARG A 89 26.91 19.62 17.22
N SER A 90 28.13 19.63 17.75
CA SER A 90 29.34 20.00 17.00
C SER A 90 29.53 19.18 15.72
N MET A 91 28.99 17.96 15.67
CA MET A 91 28.99 17.11 14.48
C MET A 91 28.28 17.76 13.29
N GLU A 92 27.25 18.59 13.52
CA GLU A 92 26.57 19.36 12.47
C GLU A 92 27.56 20.23 11.71
N GLN A 93 28.38 20.99 12.45
CA GLN A 93 29.37 21.91 11.89
C GLN A 93 30.50 21.13 11.20
N GLN A 94 30.98 20.05 11.82
CA GLN A 94 32.00 19.19 11.22
C GLN A 94 31.53 18.60 9.89
N ILE A 95 30.28 18.13 9.81
CA ILE A 95 29.72 17.54 8.58
C ILE A 95 29.52 18.60 7.50
N LYS A 96 29.11 19.82 7.89
CA LYS A 96 28.89 20.94 6.96
C LYS A 96 30.16 21.39 6.25
N GLU A 97 31.32 21.26 6.90
CA GLU A 97 32.63 21.66 6.35
C GLU A 97 33.20 20.63 5.34
N ILE A 98 32.57 19.46 5.22
CA ILE A 98 33.04 18.38 4.36
C ILE A 98 32.85 18.71 2.87
N GLN A 99 33.90 18.45 2.09
CA GLN A 99 33.84 18.60 0.65
C GLN A 99 32.79 17.66 0.02
N GLY A 100 31.83 18.27 -0.69
CA GLY A 100 30.74 17.56 -1.37
C GLY A 100 29.38 17.71 -0.70
N VAL A 101 29.34 18.24 0.53
CA VAL A 101 28.09 18.58 1.23
C VAL A 101 27.55 19.92 0.73
N GLU A 102 26.26 19.97 0.40
CA GLU A 102 25.53 21.17 -0.02
C GLU A 102 24.79 21.79 1.17
N GLU A 103 23.95 20.98 1.83
CA GLU A 103 23.10 21.39 2.95
C GLU A 103 23.11 20.29 4.03
N VAL A 104 22.93 20.70 5.29
CA VAL A 104 22.76 19.82 6.44
C VAL A 104 21.53 20.24 7.23
N SER A 105 20.78 19.27 7.75
CA SER A 105 19.65 19.50 8.65
C SER A 105 19.82 18.64 9.92
N PRO A 106 20.09 19.25 11.08
CA PRO A 106 20.10 18.53 12.35
C PRO A 106 18.67 18.23 12.80
N GLN A 107 18.45 17.02 13.31
CA GLN A 107 17.18 16.65 13.94
C GLN A 107 17.41 16.02 15.31
N LEU A 108 16.45 16.25 16.21
CA LEU A 108 16.47 15.74 17.58
C LEU A 108 15.25 14.84 17.81
N TYR A 109 15.48 13.62 18.28
CA TYR A 109 14.44 12.63 18.46
C TYR A 109 14.12 12.45 19.94
N LEU A 110 12.90 12.79 20.33
CA LEU A 110 12.37 12.56 21.67
C LEU A 110 11.25 11.53 21.64
N SER A 111 11.53 10.33 22.12
CA SER A 111 10.50 9.31 22.34
C SER A 111 9.75 9.60 23.64
N THR A 112 8.43 9.79 23.56
CA THR A 112 7.57 10.06 24.72
C THR A 112 6.96 8.76 25.25
N LEU A 113 6.94 8.58 26.57
CA LEU A 113 6.17 7.51 27.21
C LEU A 113 4.71 7.96 27.29
N SER A 114 3.82 7.26 26.57
CA SER A 114 2.36 7.31 26.69
C SER A 114 1.81 8.69 27.02
N ALA A 115 1.51 9.50 25.98
CA ALA A 115 0.67 10.68 26.18
C ALA A 115 -0.63 10.25 26.87
N ALA A 116 -1.15 11.07 27.79
CA ALA A 116 -2.33 10.75 28.61
C ALA A 116 -3.63 10.49 27.81
N CYS A 117 -3.60 10.55 26.47
CA CYS A 117 -4.75 10.31 25.61
C CYS A 117 -4.70 8.97 24.84
N CYS A 118 -3.55 8.30 24.67
CA CYS A 118 -3.46 6.99 23.99
C CYS A 118 -2.24 6.18 24.49
N SER A 119 -2.42 4.89 24.71
CA SER A 119 -1.43 3.91 25.21
C SER A 119 -0.26 3.60 24.26
N VAL A 120 0.05 4.48 23.30
CA VAL A 120 1.08 4.24 22.28
C VAL A 120 2.17 5.31 22.43
N PRO A 121 3.44 4.92 22.63
CA PRO A 121 4.55 5.87 22.65
C PRO A 121 4.65 6.57 21.28
N VAL A 122 4.74 7.90 21.29
CA VAL A 122 4.89 8.69 20.06
C VAL A 122 6.29 9.30 19.97
N GLN A 123 6.81 9.35 18.75
CA GLN A 123 8.10 9.94 18.44
C GLN A 123 7.93 11.43 18.16
N VAL A 124 8.59 12.29 18.93
CA VAL A 124 8.68 13.72 18.63
C VAL A 124 9.98 13.98 17.88
N ILE A 125 9.89 14.67 16.76
CA ILE A 125 10.98 15.04 15.85
C ILE A 125 11.16 16.55 15.90
N GLY A 126 12.26 16.96 16.52
CA GLY A 126 12.77 18.32 16.54
C GLY A 126 13.48 18.64 15.24
N PHE A 127 13.13 19.77 14.63
CA PHE A 127 13.82 20.28 13.45
C PHE A 127 14.06 21.78 13.57
N ASP A 128 15.03 22.29 12.83
CA ASP A 128 15.31 23.72 12.71
C ASP A 128 14.60 24.28 11.47
N PRO A 129 13.60 25.18 11.62
CA PRO A 129 12.83 25.72 10.50
C PRO A 129 13.64 26.49 9.45
N ASP A 130 14.84 26.96 9.81
CA ASP A 130 15.67 27.77 8.91
C ASP A 130 16.64 26.91 8.08
N SER A 131 17.25 25.88 8.67
CA SER A 131 18.20 24.98 8.00
C SER A 131 17.55 23.71 7.42
N ASP A 132 16.39 23.28 7.92
CA ASP A 132 15.79 22.02 7.50
C ASP A 132 15.24 22.07 6.06
N PHE A 133 15.72 21.13 5.25
CA PHE A 133 15.31 20.94 3.86
C PHE A 133 14.39 19.73 3.65
N VAL A 134 14.15 18.93 4.70
CA VAL A 134 13.40 17.66 4.61
C VAL A 134 11.96 17.84 5.05
N ILE A 135 11.72 18.28 6.28
CA ILE A 135 10.40 18.42 6.91
C ILE A 135 9.73 19.74 6.50
N LYS A 136 10.48 20.83 6.39
CA LYS A 136 9.97 22.17 6.06
C LYS A 136 9.09 22.21 4.80
N PRO A 137 9.44 21.58 3.67
CA PRO A 137 8.56 21.54 2.49
C PRO A 137 7.20 20.89 2.77
N TRP A 138 7.14 19.87 3.63
CA TRP A 138 5.87 19.18 3.95
C TRP A 138 4.97 20.05 4.81
N ILE A 139 5.57 20.71 5.80
CA ILE A 139 4.86 21.65 6.66
C ILE A 139 4.32 22.80 5.82
N THR A 140 5.13 23.41 4.97
CA THR A 140 4.72 24.57 4.15
C THR A 140 3.56 24.24 3.22
N LYS A 141 3.45 23.00 2.74
CA LYS A 141 2.34 22.54 1.88
C LYS A 141 0.99 22.56 2.61
N VAL A 142 0.97 22.26 3.90
CA VAL A 142 -0.26 22.17 4.71
C VAL A 142 -0.49 23.43 5.54
N TYR A 143 0.59 24.02 6.05
CA TYR A 143 0.63 25.16 6.94
C TYR A 143 1.54 26.24 6.36
N GLY A 144 0.94 27.23 5.70
CA GLY A 144 1.66 28.29 4.98
C GLY A 144 2.34 29.34 5.86
N ARG A 145 2.49 29.10 7.17
CA ARG A 145 3.15 30.01 8.13
C ARG A 145 4.33 29.29 8.80
N LYS A 146 5.28 30.05 9.34
CA LYS A 146 6.33 29.47 10.20
C LYS A 146 5.68 28.93 11.48
N LEU A 147 6.17 27.78 11.96
CA LEU A 147 5.72 27.16 13.20
C LEU A 147 6.18 28.00 14.40
N GLU A 148 5.23 28.49 15.19
CA GLU A 148 5.52 29.28 16.39
C GLU A 148 6.00 28.38 17.53
N THR A 149 6.80 28.95 18.45
CA THR A 149 7.27 28.23 19.63
C THR A 149 6.09 27.84 20.54
N GLY A 150 6.05 26.56 20.94
CA GLY A 150 4.94 25.96 21.69
C GLY A 150 3.87 25.33 20.80
N GLN A 151 3.92 25.48 19.47
CA GLN A 151 3.02 24.78 18.55
C GLN A 151 3.63 23.46 18.07
N LEU A 152 2.76 22.48 17.86
CA LEU A 152 3.12 21.17 17.32
C LEU A 152 2.48 20.94 15.97
N ILE A 153 3.11 20.10 15.15
CA ILE A 153 2.52 19.55 13.95
C ILE A 153 2.39 18.05 14.14
N ALA A 154 1.20 17.52 13.88
CA ALA A 154 0.90 16.12 14.06
C ALA A 154 1.05 15.34 12.75
N GLY A 155 1.58 14.13 12.82
CA GLY A 155 1.45 13.14 11.76
C GLY A 155 -0.02 12.75 11.52
N SER A 156 -0.31 12.16 10.37
CA SER A 156 -1.69 11.86 9.97
C SER A 156 -2.39 10.83 10.84
N ASP A 157 -1.64 9.92 11.49
CA ASP A 157 -2.17 8.85 12.34
C ASP A 157 -2.09 9.20 13.84
N ILE A 158 -1.69 10.44 14.18
CA ILE A 158 -1.83 10.98 15.53
C ILE A 158 -3.27 11.39 15.78
N VAL A 159 -3.90 10.80 16.81
CA VAL A 159 -5.24 11.18 17.26
C VAL A 159 -5.16 12.50 18.02
N ILE A 160 -5.92 13.49 17.54
CA ILE A 160 -5.97 14.84 18.13
C ILE A 160 -7.35 15.02 18.78
N ASN A 161 -7.38 15.52 20.01
CA ASN A 161 -8.63 15.85 20.72
C ASN A 161 -9.39 16.99 20.03
N ASP A 162 -10.70 17.13 20.30
CA ASP A 162 -11.55 18.19 19.71
C ASP A 162 -11.02 19.61 19.93
N SER A 163 -10.29 19.84 21.02
CA SER A 163 -9.63 21.10 21.34
C SER A 163 -8.37 21.39 20.51
N ARG A 164 -7.97 20.49 19.61
CA ARG A 164 -6.71 20.54 18.84
C ARG A 164 -5.47 20.71 19.69
N THR A 165 -5.41 20.02 20.82
CA THR A 165 -4.29 20.06 21.75
C THR A 165 -3.77 18.67 22.07
N LEU A 166 -2.47 18.54 22.28
CA LEU A 166 -1.82 17.34 22.78
C LEU A 166 -1.16 17.62 24.13
N LYS A 167 -1.23 16.65 25.04
CA LYS A 167 -0.66 16.78 26.38
C LYS A 167 0.62 15.97 26.49
N PHE A 168 1.73 16.65 26.79
CA PHE A 168 3.05 16.05 27.02
C PHE A 168 3.60 16.51 28.35
N PHE A 169 4.06 15.58 29.19
CA PHE A 169 4.74 15.89 30.46
C PHE A 169 3.97 16.88 31.37
N ASN A 170 2.65 16.72 31.42
CA ASN A 170 1.70 17.57 32.14
C ASN A 170 1.41 18.95 31.52
N ASP A 171 2.12 19.34 30.47
CA ASP A 171 1.88 20.57 29.70
C ASP A 171 1.01 20.29 28.46
N THR A 172 0.23 21.28 28.05
CA THR A 172 -0.69 21.17 26.91
C THR A 172 -0.21 22.06 25.76
N TYR A 173 -0.08 21.47 24.58
CA TYR A 173 0.46 22.12 23.40
C TYR A 173 -0.59 22.17 22.28
N PRO A 174 -0.83 23.34 21.65
CA PRO A 174 -1.70 23.45 20.49
C PRO A 174 -1.11 22.77 19.25
N VAL A 175 -1.95 22.10 18.48
CA VAL A 175 -1.60 21.50 17.20
C VAL A 175 -1.97 22.46 16.07
N ALA A 176 -0.95 23.01 15.40
CA ALA A 176 -1.11 23.97 14.32
C ALA A 176 -1.69 23.34 13.05
N ALA A 177 -1.20 22.13 12.69
CA ALA A 177 -1.63 21.40 11.51
C ALA A 177 -1.39 19.89 11.67
N GLN A 178 -2.10 19.12 10.84
CA GLN A 178 -1.88 17.68 10.70
C GLN A 178 -1.41 17.38 9.27
N LEU A 179 -0.33 16.62 9.14
CA LEU A 179 0.28 16.29 7.84
C LEU A 179 -0.58 15.32 7.03
N GLU A 180 -0.36 15.32 5.71
CA GLU A 180 -0.96 14.33 4.80
C GLU A 180 -0.46 12.91 5.12
N LYS A 181 -1.34 11.92 4.92
CA LYS A 181 -1.03 10.51 5.14
C LYS A 181 -0.03 9.97 4.13
N THR A 182 0.97 9.25 4.62
CA THR A 182 1.99 8.59 3.80
C THR A 182 2.12 7.10 4.03
N SER A 183 1.45 6.62 5.07
CA SER A 183 1.59 5.29 5.65
C SER A 183 3.05 4.95 5.96
N THR A 184 3.82 5.90 6.49
CA THR A 184 5.20 5.63 6.93
C THR A 184 5.29 5.88 8.42
N GLY A 185 6.43 5.52 9.05
CA GLY A 185 6.67 5.80 10.45
C GLY A 185 6.49 7.26 10.86
N MET A 186 6.64 8.17 9.90
CA MET A 186 6.41 9.60 10.05
C MET A 186 4.96 9.98 10.38
N ASP A 187 3.97 9.14 10.03
CA ASP A 187 2.56 9.41 10.34
C ASP A 187 2.22 9.27 11.82
N TYR A 188 3.06 8.54 12.57
CA TYR A 188 3.00 8.38 14.03
C TYR A 188 3.95 9.33 14.77
N SER A 189 4.52 10.30 14.05
CA SER A 189 5.46 11.28 14.61
C SER A 189 4.80 12.64 14.83
N ILE A 190 5.35 13.40 15.78
CA ILE A 190 5.01 14.79 16.04
C ILE A 190 6.21 15.64 15.71
N TYR A 191 5.99 16.79 15.08
CA TYR A 191 7.05 17.68 14.64
C TYR A 191 6.99 18.97 15.45
N ALA A 192 8.16 19.40 15.93
CA ALA A 192 8.31 20.59 16.75
C ALA A 192 9.58 21.34 16.34
N ASN A 193 9.57 22.67 16.49
CA ASN A 193 10.80 23.43 16.34
C ASN A 193 11.74 23.16 17.53
N MET A 194 13.04 23.44 17.36
CA MET A 194 14.04 23.20 18.41
C MET A 194 13.73 23.91 19.72
N ASP A 195 13.13 25.11 19.69
CA ASP A 195 12.74 25.84 20.91
C ASP A 195 11.63 25.11 21.69
N THR A 196 10.65 24.54 20.98
CA THR A 196 9.58 23.74 21.59
C THR A 196 10.11 22.40 22.11
N MET A 197 11.11 21.82 21.43
CA MET A 197 11.79 20.62 21.93
C MET A 197 12.45 20.86 23.28
N ARG A 198 13.07 22.03 23.50
CA ARG A 198 13.61 22.41 24.82
C ARG A 198 12.53 22.41 25.88
N MET A 199 11.36 23.00 25.61
CA MET A 199 10.23 23.00 26.53
C MET A 199 9.76 21.58 26.88
N LEU A 200 9.64 20.71 25.87
CA LEU A 200 9.25 19.31 26.06
C LEU A 200 10.26 18.54 26.91
N LEU A 201 11.56 18.77 26.69
CA LEU A 201 12.64 18.13 27.43
C LEU A 201 12.73 18.62 28.88
N GLU A 202 12.51 19.92 29.12
CA GLU A 202 12.36 20.46 30.47
C GLU A 202 11.15 19.87 31.20
N GLY A 203 10.00 19.75 30.52
CA GLY A 203 8.83 19.07 31.04
C GLY A 203 9.14 17.63 31.43
N ALA A 204 9.81 16.89 30.54
CA ALA A 204 10.23 15.51 30.77
C ALA A 204 11.14 15.37 32.02
N LYS A 205 12.13 16.27 32.17
CA LYS A 205 13.01 16.34 33.35
C LYS A 205 12.20 16.56 34.64
N LYS A 206 11.24 17.50 34.63
CA LYS A 206 10.37 17.78 35.80
C LYS A 206 9.53 16.58 36.22
N THR A 207 9.06 15.78 35.26
CA THR A 207 8.32 14.54 35.54
C THR A 207 9.19 13.35 35.98
N GLY A 208 10.50 13.54 36.17
CA GLY A 208 11.40 12.48 36.63
C GLY A 208 11.69 11.40 35.58
N MET A 209 11.43 11.68 34.30
CA MET A 209 11.82 10.76 33.23
C MET A 209 13.35 10.77 33.12
N ASN A 210 13.97 9.62 33.40
CA ASN A 210 15.36 9.38 33.05
C ASN A 210 15.48 9.31 31.52
N LEU A 211 15.52 10.48 30.90
CA LEU A 211 16.10 10.61 29.58
C LEU A 211 17.56 10.21 29.76
N SER A 212 18.00 9.14 29.11
CA SER A 212 19.38 8.63 29.13
C SER A 212 20.33 9.64 28.45
N VAL A 213 20.42 10.85 28.98
CA VAL A 213 21.14 12.03 28.45
C VAL A 213 22.61 11.99 28.86
N ASN A 214 22.99 11.04 29.73
CA ASN A 214 24.35 10.92 30.25
C ASN A 214 25.31 10.09 29.39
N VAL A 215 25.01 9.81 28.11
CA VAL A 215 26.00 9.09 27.27
C VAL A 215 27.17 10.01 26.85
N TYR A 216 27.02 11.34 26.89
CA TYR A 216 28.12 12.26 26.55
C TYR A 216 28.30 13.50 27.45
N GLY A 217 27.56 13.64 28.55
CA GLY A 217 27.75 14.76 29.50
C GLY A 217 27.44 16.15 28.90
N THR A 218 26.70 16.20 27.79
CA THR A 218 26.36 17.42 27.07
C THR A 218 25.00 17.96 27.51
N ASP A 219 24.88 19.29 27.56
CA ASP A 219 23.59 19.94 27.73
C ASP A 219 22.61 19.52 26.63
N ILE A 220 21.31 19.53 26.96
CA ILE A 220 20.24 19.18 26.01
C ILE A 220 20.25 20.09 24.77
N ASP A 221 20.68 21.33 24.93
CA ASP A 221 20.82 22.31 23.85
C ASP A 221 21.91 21.96 22.82
N GLN A 222 22.80 21.04 23.18
CA GLN A 222 23.93 20.59 22.37
C GLN A 222 23.78 19.12 21.94
N SER A 223 22.60 18.54 22.08
CA SER A 223 22.33 17.15 21.65
C SER A 223 21.50 17.13 20.38
N ILE A 224 21.89 16.27 19.43
CA ILE A 224 21.12 15.96 18.22
C ILE A 224 21.10 14.44 18.00
N SER A 225 20.08 13.94 17.29
CA SER A 225 19.91 12.51 17.04
C SER A 225 20.37 12.09 15.66
N THR A 226 20.21 12.96 14.66
CA THR A 226 20.66 12.70 13.30
C THR A 226 21.04 14.00 12.61
N VAL A 227 21.94 13.91 11.63
CA VAL A 227 22.23 14.99 10.68
C VAL A 227 21.89 14.47 9.29
N LEU A 228 20.86 15.05 8.68
CA LEU A 228 20.49 14.77 7.30
C LEU A 228 21.38 15.60 6.38
N VAL A 229 21.91 14.98 5.34
CA VAL A 229 22.90 15.59 4.46
C VAL A 229 22.44 15.49 3.02
N LYS A 230 22.50 16.63 2.32
CA LYS A 230 22.26 16.75 0.89
C LYS A 230 23.57 17.02 0.18
N LEU A 231 23.83 16.29 -0.89
CA LEU A 231 25.08 16.36 -1.63
C LEU A 231 25.00 17.37 -2.76
N LYS A 232 26.14 18.04 -3.04
CA LYS A 232 26.28 18.90 -4.21
C LYS A 232 26.11 18.09 -5.48
N LYS A 233 25.44 18.67 -6.47
CA LYS A 233 25.27 18.05 -7.80
C LYS A 233 26.62 17.64 -8.40
N GLY A 234 26.72 16.37 -8.83
CA GLY A 234 27.93 15.81 -9.46
C GLY A 234 28.90 15.12 -8.49
N TYR A 235 28.66 15.19 -7.18
CA TYR A 235 29.41 14.39 -6.21
C TYR A 235 28.81 12.99 -6.07
N ASP A 236 29.69 12.00 -5.94
CA ASP A 236 29.31 10.62 -5.70
C ASP A 236 29.10 10.35 -4.19
N VAL A 237 28.05 9.58 -3.89
CA VAL A 237 27.61 9.29 -2.50
C VAL A 237 28.67 8.50 -1.74
N ASP A 238 29.34 7.55 -2.39
CA ASP A 238 30.37 6.71 -1.76
C ASP A 238 31.62 7.53 -1.45
N THR A 239 31.98 8.45 -2.34
CA THR A 239 33.08 9.40 -2.14
C THR A 239 32.83 10.29 -0.93
N VAL A 240 31.66 10.91 -0.82
CA VAL A 240 31.33 11.77 0.32
C VAL A 240 31.21 10.97 1.61
N THR A 241 30.59 9.78 1.58
CA THR A 241 30.55 8.86 2.73
C THR A 241 31.96 8.56 3.25
N THR A 242 32.92 8.33 2.36
CA THR A 242 34.32 8.06 2.71
C THR A 242 34.99 9.30 3.34
N ASN A 243 34.72 10.49 2.82
CA ASN A 243 35.24 11.74 3.38
C ASN A 243 34.70 11.98 4.80
N ILE A 244 33.39 11.77 5.00
CA ILE A 244 32.76 11.87 6.33
C ILE A 244 33.39 10.90 7.31
N ARG A 245 33.52 9.61 6.95
CA ARG A 245 34.14 8.59 7.82
C ARG A 245 35.60 8.87 8.18
N ARG A 246 36.34 9.63 7.36
CA ARG A 246 37.74 9.98 7.64
C ARG A 246 37.89 11.13 8.63
N GLN A 247 36.95 12.07 8.63
CA GLN A 247 37.03 13.29 9.42
C GLN A 247 36.23 13.20 10.72
N VAL A 248 35.18 12.37 10.75
CA VAL A 248 34.28 12.21 11.88
C VAL A 248 34.25 10.74 12.31
N SER A 249 34.57 10.50 13.58
CA SER A 249 34.54 9.17 14.21
C SER A 249 33.29 8.98 15.07
N GLY A 250 32.93 7.72 15.38
CA GLY A 250 31.77 7.41 16.23
C GLY A 250 30.41 7.57 15.56
N ILE A 251 30.39 7.65 14.23
CA ILE A 251 29.18 7.81 13.42
C ILE A 251 28.94 6.62 12.49
N SER A 252 27.68 6.45 12.15
CA SER A 252 27.14 5.54 11.14
C SER A 252 26.46 6.37 10.05
N ILE A 253 26.55 5.91 8.79
CA ILE A 253 26.03 6.65 7.64
C ILE A 253 25.02 5.78 6.92
N VAL A 254 23.75 6.17 7.00
CA VAL A 254 22.64 5.53 6.31
C VAL A 254 22.45 6.23 4.97
N LYS A 255 22.61 5.48 3.87
CA LYS A 255 22.36 5.99 2.52
C LYS A 255 20.87 5.89 2.23
N SER A 256 20.19 7.02 2.03
CA SER A 256 18.75 7.06 1.76
C SER A 256 18.36 6.21 0.56
N LYS A 257 19.22 6.20 -0.48
CA LYS A 257 19.03 5.36 -1.67
C LYS A 257 19.07 3.87 -1.34
N ASN A 258 20.00 3.41 -0.49
CA ASN A 258 20.10 2.00 -0.14
C ASN A 258 18.94 1.57 0.76
N MET A 259 18.58 2.39 1.74
CA MET A 259 17.41 2.16 2.59
C MET A 259 16.13 2.03 1.74
N PHE A 260 15.91 2.98 0.82
CA PHE A 260 14.78 2.92 -0.12
C PHE A 260 14.84 1.68 -1.03
N LEU A 261 16.01 1.34 -1.59
CA LEU A 261 16.16 0.17 -2.45
C LEU A 261 15.89 -1.14 -1.70
N SER A 262 16.37 -1.27 -0.46
CA SER A 262 16.12 -2.42 0.39
C SER A 262 14.63 -2.57 0.70
N ALA A 263 13.97 -1.49 1.13
CA ALA A 263 12.52 -1.48 1.38
C ALA A 263 11.72 -1.76 0.10
N ALA A 264 12.09 -1.12 -1.01
CA ALA A 264 11.45 -1.31 -2.30
C ALA A 264 11.62 -2.75 -2.82
N ASN A 265 12.78 -3.37 -2.61
CA ASN A 265 13.04 -4.74 -3.04
C ASN A 265 12.18 -5.72 -2.23
N GLN A 266 12.13 -5.59 -0.90
CA GLN A 266 11.30 -6.44 -0.04
C GLN A 266 9.82 -6.36 -0.44
N ILE A 267 9.31 -5.14 -0.63
CA ILE A 267 7.92 -4.92 -1.06
C ILE A 267 7.70 -5.39 -2.50
N SER A 268 8.67 -5.22 -3.41
CA SER A 268 8.59 -5.70 -4.79
C SER A 268 8.50 -7.22 -4.86
N VAL A 269 9.26 -7.93 -4.02
CA VAL A 269 9.18 -9.40 -3.88
C VAL A 269 7.78 -9.81 -3.40
N LEU A 270 7.22 -9.12 -2.39
CA LEU A 270 5.87 -9.38 -1.90
C LEU A 270 4.81 -9.13 -2.99
N ILE A 271 4.89 -7.99 -3.69
CA ILE A 271 3.99 -7.66 -4.80
C ILE A 271 4.07 -8.72 -5.91
N THR A 272 5.28 -9.13 -6.26
CA THR A 272 5.51 -10.16 -7.28
C THR A 272 4.91 -11.49 -6.85
N PHE A 273 5.09 -11.87 -5.58
CA PHE A 273 4.50 -13.07 -5.00
C PHE A 273 2.97 -13.04 -5.04
N VAL A 274 2.34 -11.96 -4.54
CA VAL A 274 0.87 -11.79 -4.56
C VAL A 274 0.33 -11.83 -5.99
N ASN A 275 0.97 -11.14 -6.93
CA ASN A 275 0.53 -11.11 -8.31
C ASN A 275 0.71 -12.48 -9.02
N THR A 276 1.77 -13.22 -8.67
CA THR A 276 2.01 -14.57 -9.20
C THR A 276 0.94 -15.54 -8.71
N VAL A 277 0.62 -15.51 -7.40
CA VAL A 277 -0.46 -16.33 -6.82
C VAL A 277 -1.82 -15.95 -7.43
N ALA A 278 -2.11 -14.66 -7.58
CA ALA A 278 -3.35 -14.20 -8.21
C ALA A 278 -3.46 -14.68 -9.67
N CYS A 279 -2.37 -14.63 -10.44
CA CYS A 279 -2.31 -15.14 -11.81
C CYS A 279 -2.53 -16.66 -11.87
N ALA A 280 -1.90 -17.43 -10.97
CA ALA A 280 -2.10 -18.87 -10.88
C ALA A 280 -3.56 -19.24 -10.55
N LEU A 281 -4.16 -18.56 -9.56
CA LEU A 281 -5.57 -18.71 -9.24
C LEU A 281 -6.48 -18.35 -10.41
N TRP A 282 -6.09 -17.36 -11.22
CA TRP A 282 -6.85 -16.99 -12.41
C TRP A 282 -6.86 -18.08 -13.47
N ILE A 283 -5.71 -18.67 -13.75
CA ILE A 283 -5.59 -19.80 -14.69
C ILE A 283 -6.43 -20.99 -14.19
N ILE A 284 -6.36 -21.31 -12.90
CA ILE A 284 -7.15 -22.39 -12.28
C ILE A 284 -8.65 -22.10 -12.41
N ALA A 285 -9.10 -20.88 -12.13
CA ALA A 285 -10.49 -20.50 -12.24
C ALA A 285 -11.01 -20.62 -13.68
N VAL A 286 -10.25 -20.14 -14.68
CA VAL A 286 -10.59 -20.29 -16.10
C VAL A 286 -10.68 -21.76 -16.50
N PHE A 287 -9.77 -22.61 -16.01
CA PHE A 287 -9.79 -24.04 -16.28
C PHE A 287 -11.03 -24.71 -15.66
N VAL A 288 -11.36 -24.41 -14.40
CA VAL A 288 -12.56 -24.91 -13.72
C VAL A 288 -13.82 -24.49 -14.48
N LEU A 289 -13.92 -23.23 -14.91
CA LEU A 289 -15.02 -22.74 -15.73
C LEU A 289 -15.12 -23.54 -17.05
N ALA A 290 -14.01 -23.80 -17.72
CA ALA A 290 -13.98 -24.53 -18.98
C ALA A 290 -14.45 -25.99 -18.82
N VAL A 291 -14.01 -26.66 -17.75
CA VAL A 291 -14.48 -28.01 -17.39
C VAL A 291 -15.97 -27.99 -17.12
N MET A 292 -16.46 -27.04 -16.34
CA MET A 292 -17.88 -26.91 -16.04
C MET A 292 -18.69 -26.68 -17.31
N PHE A 293 -18.32 -25.72 -18.17
CA PHE A 293 -19.02 -25.50 -19.45
C PHE A 293 -19.04 -26.76 -20.33
N THR A 294 -17.99 -27.57 -20.28
CA THR A 294 -17.96 -28.85 -21.01
C THR A 294 -18.99 -29.84 -20.46
N VAL A 295 -19.08 -29.99 -19.14
CA VAL A 295 -20.10 -30.83 -18.49
C VAL A 295 -21.51 -30.35 -18.83
N ILE A 296 -21.71 -29.04 -18.89
CA ILE A 296 -22.97 -28.39 -19.22
C ILE A 296 -23.40 -28.72 -20.65
N MET A 297 -22.47 -28.60 -21.59
CA MET A 297 -22.73 -28.92 -23.00
C MET A 297 -23.04 -30.41 -23.16
N ASN A 298 -22.30 -31.28 -22.45
CA ASN A 298 -22.53 -32.72 -22.48
C ASN A 298 -23.90 -33.12 -21.91
N GLY A 299 -24.34 -32.54 -20.79
CA GLY A 299 -25.65 -32.82 -20.20
C GLY A 299 -26.82 -32.36 -21.07
N ARG A 300 -26.60 -31.35 -21.94
CA ARG A 300 -27.61 -30.78 -22.84
C ARG A 300 -27.52 -31.28 -24.28
N LYS A 301 -26.72 -32.32 -24.55
CA LYS A 301 -26.56 -32.91 -25.90
C LYS A 301 -27.89 -33.26 -26.55
N LYS A 302 -28.83 -33.85 -25.80
CA LYS A 302 -30.16 -34.23 -26.31
C LYS A 302 -30.98 -33.00 -26.74
N GLU A 303 -30.96 -31.93 -25.96
CA GLU A 303 -31.63 -30.66 -26.31
C GLU A 303 -31.00 -30.03 -27.57
N PHE A 304 -29.67 -30.03 -27.65
CA PHE A 304 -28.94 -29.49 -28.79
C PHE A 304 -29.13 -30.32 -30.06
N ALA A 305 -29.22 -31.66 -29.95
CA ALA A 305 -29.53 -32.54 -31.05
C ALA A 305 -30.94 -32.30 -31.61
N LEU A 306 -31.94 -32.09 -30.75
CA LEU A 306 -33.32 -31.72 -31.15
C LEU A 306 -33.39 -30.34 -31.81
N LEU A 307 -32.69 -29.33 -31.27
CA LEU A 307 -32.61 -28.02 -31.92
C LEU A 307 -31.94 -28.10 -33.29
N ARG A 308 -30.96 -29.00 -33.44
CA ARG A 308 -30.25 -29.22 -34.69
C ARG A 308 -31.09 -29.96 -35.73
N SER A 309 -31.93 -30.94 -35.33
CA SER A 309 -32.86 -31.60 -36.26
C SER A 309 -33.92 -30.63 -36.81
N LEU A 310 -34.21 -29.55 -36.06
CA LEU A 310 -35.06 -28.44 -36.50
C LEU A 310 -34.31 -27.36 -37.33
N GLY A 311 -33.05 -27.60 -37.70
CA GLY A 311 -32.27 -26.71 -38.58
C GLY A 311 -31.46 -25.61 -37.89
N ALA A 312 -31.24 -25.67 -36.57
CA ALA A 312 -30.41 -24.68 -35.88
C ALA A 312 -28.92 -24.82 -36.25
N ALA A 313 -28.30 -23.71 -36.68
CA ALA A 313 -26.86 -23.66 -36.98
C ALA A 313 -25.98 -23.76 -35.72
N ARG A 314 -24.80 -24.38 -35.83
CA ARG A 314 -23.79 -24.51 -34.74
C ARG A 314 -23.45 -23.17 -34.09
N VAL A 315 -23.41 -22.10 -34.88
CA VAL A 315 -23.14 -20.73 -34.42
C VAL A 315 -24.23 -20.23 -33.45
N LYS A 316 -25.50 -20.61 -33.63
CA LYS A 316 -26.58 -20.24 -32.70
C LYS A 316 -26.39 -20.92 -31.34
N LEU A 317 -25.93 -22.17 -31.32
CA LEU A 317 -25.64 -22.91 -30.08
C LEU A 317 -24.46 -22.29 -29.33
N CYS A 318 -23.35 -21.99 -30.02
CA CYS A 318 -22.20 -21.30 -29.41
C CYS A 318 -22.59 -19.92 -28.86
N LYS A 319 -23.43 -19.15 -29.56
CA LYS A 319 -23.92 -17.84 -29.09
C LYS A 319 -24.73 -17.94 -27.79
N ILE A 320 -25.51 -19.01 -27.60
CA ILE A 320 -26.28 -19.22 -26.36
C ILE A 320 -25.32 -19.45 -25.18
N VAL A 321 -24.33 -20.33 -25.33
CA VAL A 321 -23.34 -20.62 -24.29
C VAL A 321 -22.49 -19.39 -23.97
N LEU A 322 -22.07 -18.65 -25.00
CA LEU A 322 -21.31 -17.40 -24.83
C LEU A 322 -22.10 -16.33 -24.08
N THR A 323 -23.42 -16.23 -24.35
CA THR A 323 -24.30 -15.28 -23.64
C THR A 323 -24.52 -15.71 -22.20
N GLU A 324 -24.65 -17.01 -21.93
CA GLU A 324 -24.75 -17.56 -20.56
C GLU A 324 -23.46 -17.29 -19.77
N SER A 325 -22.29 -17.57 -20.37
CA SER A 325 -21.00 -17.34 -19.70
C SER A 325 -20.75 -15.86 -19.45
N LEU A 326 -21.11 -14.98 -20.39
CA LEU A 326 -21.02 -13.53 -20.21
C LEU A 326 -21.88 -13.04 -19.04
N MET A 327 -23.13 -13.50 -18.92
CA MET A 327 -24.02 -13.11 -17.81
C MET A 327 -23.45 -13.56 -16.45
N ILE A 328 -22.95 -14.80 -16.38
CA ILE A 328 -22.32 -15.34 -15.17
C ILE A 328 -21.08 -14.52 -14.82
N SER A 329 -20.24 -14.20 -15.80
CA SER A 329 -19.01 -13.45 -15.58
C SER A 329 -19.25 -12.02 -15.13
N ILE A 330 -20.26 -11.34 -15.68
CA ILE A 330 -20.66 -10.00 -15.23
C ILE A 330 -21.16 -10.05 -13.78
N LEU A 331 -22.06 -10.98 -13.46
CA LEU A 331 -22.62 -11.10 -12.11
C LEU A 331 -21.55 -11.45 -11.08
N GLY A 332 -20.72 -12.45 -11.37
CA GLY A 332 -19.63 -12.85 -10.48
C GLY A 332 -18.57 -11.76 -10.37
N GLY A 333 -18.18 -11.12 -11.47
CA GLY A 333 -17.20 -10.04 -11.46
C GLY A 333 -17.64 -8.84 -10.61
N VAL A 334 -18.89 -8.39 -10.79
CA VAL A 334 -19.44 -7.30 -9.97
C VAL A 334 -19.54 -7.70 -8.50
N LEU A 335 -20.02 -8.91 -8.22
CA LEU A 335 -20.15 -9.40 -6.83
C LEU A 335 -18.78 -9.52 -6.14
N GLY A 336 -17.78 -10.07 -6.84
CA GLY A 336 -16.42 -10.22 -6.31
C GLY A 336 -15.73 -8.88 -6.09
N ALA A 337 -15.84 -7.95 -7.03
CA ALA A 337 -15.31 -6.60 -6.88
C ALA A 337 -15.99 -5.83 -5.73
N PHE A 338 -17.31 -5.99 -5.57
CA PHE A 338 -18.05 -5.40 -4.46
C PHE A 338 -17.59 -5.95 -3.11
N LEU A 339 -17.47 -7.28 -2.98
CA LEU A 339 -16.97 -7.93 -1.77
C LEU A 339 -15.53 -7.51 -1.46
N ALA A 340 -14.67 -7.40 -2.47
CA ALA A 340 -13.29 -6.96 -2.29
C ALA A 340 -13.23 -5.51 -1.82
N SER A 341 -14.05 -4.63 -2.38
CA SER A 341 -14.18 -3.25 -1.90
C SER A 341 -14.65 -3.21 -0.44
N LEU A 342 -15.66 -4.01 -0.10
CA LEU A 342 -16.23 -4.09 1.24
C LEU A 342 -15.22 -4.58 2.28
N VAL A 343 -14.23 -5.39 1.89
CA VAL A 343 -13.16 -5.84 2.79
C VAL A 343 -12.00 -4.85 2.80
N VAL A 344 -11.54 -4.37 1.64
CA VAL A 344 -10.30 -3.58 1.55
C VAL A 344 -10.43 -2.18 2.16
N PHE A 345 -11.55 -1.48 1.92
CA PHE A 345 -11.71 -0.11 2.41
C PHE A 345 -11.85 0.02 3.94
N PRO A 346 -12.67 -0.76 4.65
CA PRO A 346 -12.78 -0.62 6.10
C PRO A 346 -11.60 -1.23 6.86
N PHE A 347 -10.96 -2.27 6.32
CA PHE A 347 -9.81 -2.91 6.98
C PHE A 347 -8.45 -2.32 6.56
N SER A 348 -8.42 -1.27 5.73
CA SER A 348 -7.14 -0.71 5.24
C SER A 348 -6.23 -0.19 6.35
N THR A 349 -6.81 0.40 7.40
CA THR A 349 -6.06 0.89 8.57
C THR A 349 -5.45 -0.27 9.33
N TYR A 350 -6.24 -1.31 9.60
CA TYR A 350 -5.78 -2.52 10.30
C TYR A 350 -4.71 -3.29 9.52
N ILE A 351 -4.82 -3.35 8.19
CA ILE A 351 -3.82 -3.98 7.32
C ILE A 351 -2.50 -3.22 7.37
N GLY A 352 -2.55 -1.88 7.35
CA GLY A 352 -1.36 -1.03 7.45
C GLY A 352 -0.64 -1.18 8.80
N GLU A 353 -1.39 -1.12 9.89
CA GLU A 353 -0.86 -1.27 11.26
C GLU A 353 -0.30 -2.67 11.52
N SER A 354 -1.03 -3.72 11.15
CA SER A 354 -0.62 -5.10 11.46
C SER A 354 0.62 -5.53 10.68
N LEU A 355 0.79 -5.03 9.44
CA LEU A 355 1.89 -5.42 8.58
C LEU A 355 3.10 -4.49 8.67
N HIS A 356 2.99 -3.33 9.35
CA HIS A 356 4.02 -2.27 9.36
C HIS A 356 4.52 -1.92 7.95
N LEU A 357 3.63 -2.00 6.96
CA LEU A 357 3.95 -1.74 5.56
C LEU A 357 3.40 -0.38 5.14
N PRO A 358 4.08 0.31 4.21
CA PRO A 358 3.59 1.57 3.69
C PRO A 358 2.42 1.36 2.74
N TYR A 359 1.23 1.24 3.33
CA TYR A 359 -0.03 0.98 2.67
C TYR A 359 -0.81 2.29 2.44
N LEU A 360 -0.60 2.94 1.30
CA LEU A 360 -1.28 4.19 0.95
C LEU A 360 -2.33 3.95 -0.12
N LEU A 361 -3.63 4.06 0.21
CA LEU A 361 -4.70 3.74 -0.73
C LEU A 361 -4.55 4.50 -2.07
N PRO A 362 -4.90 3.87 -3.20
CA PRO A 362 -4.86 4.54 -4.48
C PRO A 362 -5.92 5.63 -4.56
N ASP A 363 -5.52 6.76 -5.16
CA ASP A 363 -6.44 7.84 -5.47
C ASP A 363 -7.67 7.35 -6.26
N LEU A 364 -8.79 8.08 -6.17
CA LEU A 364 -10.08 7.66 -6.70
C LEU A 364 -9.99 7.29 -8.19
N MET A 365 -9.24 8.06 -8.98
CA MET A 365 -9.02 7.80 -10.40
C MET A 365 -8.25 6.48 -10.64
N SER A 366 -7.25 6.18 -9.81
CA SER A 366 -6.50 4.92 -9.89
C SER A 366 -7.34 3.73 -9.46
N SER A 367 -8.15 3.89 -8.41
CA SER A 367 -9.09 2.87 -7.95
C SER A 367 -10.14 2.52 -9.01
N ILE A 368 -10.68 3.53 -9.73
CA ILE A 368 -11.60 3.32 -10.86
C ILE A 368 -10.91 2.58 -12.01
N ARG A 369 -9.66 2.94 -12.36
CA ARG A 369 -8.90 2.23 -13.41
C ARG A 369 -8.65 0.76 -13.06
N LEU A 370 -8.30 0.47 -11.81
CA LEU A 370 -8.11 -0.90 -11.33
C LEU A 370 -9.42 -1.69 -11.35
N LEU A 371 -10.53 -1.06 -10.95
CA LEU A 371 -11.85 -1.68 -10.99
C LEU A 371 -12.27 -2.03 -12.43
N ALA A 372 -12.09 -1.10 -13.35
CA ALA A 372 -12.36 -1.31 -14.77
C ALA A 372 -11.51 -2.44 -15.35
N GLY A 373 -10.20 -2.46 -15.06
CA GLY A 373 -9.30 -3.53 -15.49
C GLY A 373 -9.71 -4.89 -14.94
N ASN A 374 -10.07 -4.97 -13.66
CA ASN A 374 -10.56 -6.19 -13.03
C ASN A 374 -11.88 -6.68 -13.66
N LEU A 375 -12.85 -5.78 -13.87
CA LEU A 375 -14.11 -6.14 -14.53
C LEU A 375 -13.88 -6.67 -15.94
N VAL A 376 -12.98 -6.05 -16.72
CA VAL A 376 -12.62 -6.55 -18.05
C VAL A 376 -12.04 -7.97 -17.97
N LEU A 377 -11.11 -8.23 -17.04
CA LEU A 377 -10.51 -9.55 -16.86
C LEU A 377 -11.52 -10.61 -16.38
N ALA A 378 -12.41 -10.26 -15.45
CA ALA A 378 -13.46 -11.14 -14.96
C ALA A 378 -14.51 -11.44 -16.04
N ILE A 379 -14.90 -10.42 -16.81
CA ILE A 379 -15.85 -10.54 -17.93
C ILE A 379 -15.25 -11.39 -19.06
N ALA A 380 -13.93 -11.29 -19.31
CA ALA A 380 -13.26 -12.08 -20.33
C ALA A 380 -13.11 -13.57 -19.96
N ALA A 381 -12.96 -13.90 -18.67
CA ALA A 381 -12.71 -15.26 -18.20
C ALA A 381 -13.80 -16.28 -18.64
N GLY A 382 -15.08 -15.92 -18.54
CA GLY A 382 -16.20 -16.81 -18.91
C GLY A 382 -16.29 -17.11 -20.41
N PRO A 383 -16.27 -16.09 -21.29
CA PRO A 383 -16.15 -16.24 -22.73
C PRO A 383 -14.92 -17.05 -23.16
N LEU A 384 -13.75 -16.79 -22.60
CA LEU A 384 -12.53 -17.55 -22.91
C LEU A 384 -12.68 -19.05 -22.57
N ALA A 385 -13.20 -19.36 -21.38
CA ALA A 385 -13.50 -20.72 -20.96
C ALA A 385 -14.56 -21.40 -21.85
N ALA A 386 -15.62 -20.67 -22.22
CA ALA A 386 -16.70 -21.16 -23.06
C ALA A 386 -16.24 -21.45 -24.49
N ILE A 387 -15.41 -20.59 -25.09
CA ILE A 387 -14.86 -20.79 -26.43
C ILE A 387 -13.97 -22.04 -26.48
N TYR A 388 -13.10 -22.21 -25.48
CA TYR A 388 -12.25 -23.40 -25.36
C TYR A 388 -13.09 -24.69 -25.28
N SER A 389 -14.11 -24.69 -24.43
CA SER A 389 -15.02 -25.84 -24.28
C SER A 389 -15.81 -26.14 -25.56
N ALA A 390 -16.39 -25.12 -26.19
CA ALA A 390 -17.17 -25.27 -27.41
C ALA A 390 -16.33 -25.81 -28.58
N GLY A 391 -15.07 -25.37 -28.70
CA GLY A 391 -14.13 -25.89 -29.70
C GLY A 391 -13.79 -27.37 -29.48
N LYS A 392 -13.60 -27.79 -28.22
CA LYS A 392 -13.30 -29.18 -27.87
C LYS A 392 -14.49 -30.10 -28.15
N VAL A 393 -15.69 -29.73 -27.70
CA VAL A 393 -16.91 -30.54 -27.86
C VAL A 393 -17.36 -30.65 -29.32
N SER A 394 -17.25 -29.57 -30.10
CA SER A 394 -17.61 -29.61 -31.53
C SER A 394 -16.73 -30.58 -32.34
N ARG A 395 -15.49 -30.83 -31.92
CA ARG A 395 -14.61 -31.80 -32.57
C ARG A 395 -15.02 -33.24 -32.23
N THR A 396 -15.41 -33.51 -30.99
CA THR A 396 -15.81 -34.85 -30.54
C THR A 396 -17.13 -35.32 -31.14
N GLU A 397 -18.11 -34.44 -31.33
CA GLU A 397 -19.39 -34.81 -31.99
C GLU A 397 -19.22 -35.25 -33.44
N THR A 398 -18.18 -34.76 -34.13
CA THR A 398 -17.93 -35.15 -35.53
C THR A 398 -17.44 -36.61 -35.63
N CYS A 399 -16.80 -37.13 -34.58
CA CYS A 399 -16.27 -38.50 -34.55
C CYS A 399 -17.32 -39.54 -34.11
N VAL A 400 -18.24 -39.16 -33.20
CA VAL A 400 -19.24 -40.10 -32.64
C VAL A 400 -20.43 -40.28 -33.60
N LEU A 401 -20.85 -39.23 -34.32
CA LEU A 401 -21.90 -39.34 -35.33
C LEU A 401 -21.51 -40.22 -36.55
N ILE A 402 -20.23 -40.47 -36.77
CA ILE A 402 -19.74 -41.38 -37.82
C ILE A 402 -19.74 -42.85 -37.33
N ARG A 403 -19.72 -43.07 -36.01
CA ARG A 403 -19.64 -44.42 -35.40
C ARG A 403 -20.97 -44.97 -34.90
N GLU A 404 -21.93 -44.11 -34.56
CA GLU A 404 -23.30 -44.53 -34.20
C GLU A 404 -24.21 -44.72 -35.43
N GLY A 405 -23.65 -44.55 -36.64
CA GLY A 405 -24.33 -44.80 -37.92
C GLY A 405 -23.91 -46.10 -38.61
N GLU A 406 -23.16 -46.98 -37.93
CA GLU A 406 -22.93 -48.37 -38.33
C GLU A 406 -23.67 -49.33 -37.40
#